data_AF-A0A378A656-F1
#
_entry.id   AF-A0A378A656-F1
#
_cell.length_a   1.000
_cell.length_b   1.000
_cell.length_c   1.000
_cell.angle_alpha   90.00
_cell.angle_beta   90.00
_cell.angle_gamma   90.00
#
_symmetry.space_group_name_H-M   'P 1'
#
loop_
_entity.id
_entity.type
_entity.pdbx_description
1 polymer ?
#
loop_
_entity_poly.entity_id
_entity_poly.type
_entity_poly.pdbx_seq_one_letter_code
_entity_poly.pdbx_strand_id
1 'polypeptide(L)'
;MLASVDDAGQVSVRGDDQHPANLGRLCVKGAALGETTGLAGRLLTPEVDGQQVAWPQALAETAARLRQIIDQHGPASGGLLRPPASC
;
A
#
# COMPACT_ATOMS: atom_id res chain seq x y z
N MET A 1 1.86 17.76 7.30
CA MET A 1 0.89 16.86 7.95
C MET A 1 1.62 16.15 9.07
N LEU A 2 1.03 16.08 10.25
CA LEU A 2 1.56 15.36 11.41
C LEU A 2 0.61 14.23 11.75
N ALA A 3 1.18 13.06 12.06
CA ALA A 3 0.45 11.89 12.54
C ALA A 3 0.96 11.52 13.94
N SER A 4 0.06 11.13 14.82
CA SER A 4 0.38 10.62 16.15
C SER A 4 -0.49 9.42 16.47
N VAL A 5 -0.01 8.58 17.39
CA VAL A 5 -0.71 7.40 17.89
C VAL A 5 -0.81 7.53 19.40
N ASP A 6 -1.98 7.29 19.96
CA ASP A 6 -2.18 7.27 21.41
C ASP A 6 -1.92 5.88 22.01
N ASP A 7 -2.04 5.75 23.33
CA ASP A 7 -1.81 4.50 24.05
C ASP A 7 -2.79 3.38 23.66
N ALA A 8 -3.96 3.73 23.11
CA ALA A 8 -4.95 2.79 22.61
C ALA A 8 -4.70 2.38 21.15
N GLY A 9 -3.66 2.93 20.51
CA GLY A 9 -3.33 2.67 19.11
C GLY A 9 -4.15 3.49 18.10
N GLN A 10 -4.93 4.47 18.55
CA GLN A 10 -5.71 5.33 17.66
C GLN A 10 -4.79 6.33 16.96
N VAL A 11 -4.91 6.39 15.63
CA VAL A 11 -4.16 7.34 14.80
C VAL A 11 -4.94 8.65 14.68
N SER A 12 -4.28 9.77 14.96
CA SER A 12 -4.80 11.12 14.70
C SER A 12 -3.93 11.85 13.69
N VAL A 13 -4.56 12.62 12.79
CA VAL A 13 -3.88 13.37 11.73
C VAL A 13 -4.23 14.85 11.82
N ARG A 14 -3.22 15.73 11.72
CA ARG A 14 -3.42 17.19 11.66
C ARG A 14 -2.51 17.89 10.67
N GLY A 15 -2.86 19.14 10.35
CA GLY A 15 -2.01 20.06 9.62
C GLY A 15 -0.67 20.30 10.33
N ASP A 16 0.38 20.50 9.53
CA ASP A 16 1.62 21.07 10.02
C ASP A 16 1.70 22.53 9.54
N ASP A 17 1.56 23.46 10.48
CA ASP A 17 1.52 24.90 10.17
C ASP A 17 2.86 25.40 9.61
N GLN A 18 3.96 24.66 9.82
CA GLN A 18 5.28 24.99 9.28
C GLN A 18 5.51 24.39 7.87
N HIS A 19 4.56 23.62 7.34
CA HIS A 19 4.77 22.92 6.09
C HIS A 19 4.64 23.84 4.87
N PRO A 20 5.69 23.99 4.04
CA PRO A 20 5.73 25.01 2.98
C PRO A 20 4.70 24.80 1.87
N ALA A 21 4.22 23.56 1.67
CA ALA A 21 3.30 23.25 0.58
C ALA A 21 1.84 23.65 0.86
N ASN A 22 1.42 23.73 2.14
CA ASN A 22 0.01 23.96 2.49
C ASN A 22 -0.24 24.72 3.80
N LEU A 23 0.81 25.10 4.54
CA LEU A 23 0.72 25.90 5.78
C LEU A 23 -0.35 25.37 6.74
N GLY A 24 -0.34 24.05 6.97
CA GLY A 24 -1.29 23.38 7.86
C GLY A 24 -2.65 23.03 7.27
N ARG A 25 -3.00 23.51 6.07
CA ARG A 25 -4.31 23.22 5.46
C ARG A 25 -4.39 21.78 4.97
N LEU A 26 -5.41 21.05 5.42
CA LEU A 26 -5.76 19.73 4.90
C LEU A 26 -7.10 19.80 4.17
N CYS A 27 -7.21 19.10 3.04
CA CYS A 27 -8.51 18.83 2.42
C CYS A 27 -9.27 17.77 3.23
N VAL A 28 -10.57 17.58 2.95
CA VAL A 28 -11.43 16.61 3.67
C VAL A 28 -10.83 15.20 3.71
N LYS A 29 -10.21 14.74 2.60
CA LYS A 29 -9.56 13.42 2.54
C LYS A 29 -8.32 13.34 3.43
N GLY A 30 -7.55 14.43 3.49
CA GLY A 30 -6.35 14.49 4.33
C GLY A 30 -6.69 14.54 5.82
N ALA A 31 -7.77 15.25 6.18
CA ALA A 31 -8.25 15.33 7.56
C ALA A 31 -8.79 13.98 8.06
N ALA A 32 -9.50 13.24 7.20
CA ALA A 32 -10.07 11.92 7.53
C ALA A 32 -9.07 10.75 7.43
N LEU A 33 -7.79 10.99 7.11
CA LEU A 33 -6.83 9.91 6.82
C LEU A 33 -6.66 8.93 7.99
N GLY A 34 -6.72 9.42 9.24
CA GLY A 34 -6.61 8.58 10.44
C GLY A 34 -7.66 7.46 10.50
N GLU A 35 -8.86 7.71 9.98
CA GLU A 35 -9.99 6.77 9.97
C GLU A 35 -9.74 5.56 9.06
N THR A 36 -8.84 5.71 8.08
CA THR A 36 -8.51 4.65 7.10
C THR A 36 -7.46 3.65 7.58
N THR A 37 -6.89 3.88 8.76
CA THR A 37 -5.77 3.08 9.29
C THR A 37 -6.21 1.77 9.93
N GLY A 38 -7.51 1.59 10.18
CA GLY A 38 -8.08 0.37 10.74
C GLY A 38 -7.92 -0.87 9.87
N LEU A 39 -8.37 -2.01 10.41
CA LEU A 39 -8.29 -3.32 9.74
C LEU A 39 -9.52 -3.64 8.89
N ALA A 40 -10.58 -2.82 8.95
CA ALA A 40 -11.80 -3.04 8.18
C ALA A 40 -11.49 -3.09 6.67
N GLY A 41 -11.82 -4.22 6.04
CA GLY A 41 -11.56 -4.45 4.61
C GLY A 41 -10.08 -4.60 4.22
N ARG A 42 -9.14 -4.63 5.19
CA ARG A 42 -7.72 -4.77 4.91
C ARG A 42 -7.39 -6.23 4.58
N LEU A 43 -6.68 -6.47 3.48
CA LEU A 43 -6.18 -7.80 3.13
C LEU A 43 -4.99 -8.14 4.05
N LEU A 44 -5.21 -9.04 5.02
CA LEU A 44 -4.23 -9.41 6.05
C LEU A 44 -3.43 -10.67 5.70
N THR A 45 -3.91 -11.45 4.73
CA THR A 45 -3.29 -12.70 4.28
C THR A 45 -3.18 -12.67 2.75
N PRO A 46 -2.08 -13.17 2.18
CA PRO A 46 -1.98 -13.29 0.73
C PRO A 46 -2.91 -14.39 0.21
N GLU A 47 -3.29 -14.25 -1.05
CA GLU A 47 -4.18 -15.16 -1.76
C GLU A 47 -3.53 -15.57 -3.08
N VAL A 48 -3.58 -16.86 -3.40
CA VAL A 48 -3.18 -17.41 -4.70
C VAL A 48 -4.35 -18.19 -5.26
N ASP A 49 -4.83 -17.80 -6.44
CA ASP A 49 -5.95 -18.42 -7.15
C ASP A 49 -7.21 -18.62 -6.27
N GLY A 50 -7.60 -17.62 -5.47
CA GLY A 50 -8.77 -17.70 -4.60
C GLY A 50 -8.50 -18.29 -3.21
N GLN A 51 -7.29 -18.78 -2.94
CA GLN A 51 -6.97 -19.51 -1.71
C GLN A 51 -5.98 -18.72 -0.84
N GLN A 52 -6.31 -18.58 0.45
CA GLN A 52 -5.39 -18.00 1.42
C GLN A 52 -4.17 -18.90 1.62
N VAL A 53 -2.98 -18.31 1.57
CA VAL A 53 -1.71 -19.04 1.71
C VAL A 53 -0.77 -18.33 2.69
N ALA A 54 0.29 -19.02 3.09
CA ALA A 54 1.37 -18.39 3.84
C ALA A 54 2.25 -17.54 2.92
N TRP A 55 2.87 -16.48 3.48
CA TRP A 55 3.78 -15.60 2.76
C TRP A 55 4.88 -16.31 1.95
N PRO A 56 5.59 -17.34 2.48
CA PRO A 56 6.59 -18.05 1.70
C PRO A 56 6.03 -18.71 0.44
N GLN A 57 4.82 -19.26 0.51
CA GLN A 57 4.15 -19.86 -0.64
C GLN A 57 3.75 -18.79 -1.67
N ALA A 58 3.15 -17.68 -1.24
CA ALA A 58 2.79 -16.58 -2.15
C ALA A 58 4.00 -16.03 -2.92
N LEU A 59 5.14 -15.87 -2.24
CA LEU A 59 6.39 -15.41 -2.86
C LEU A 59 6.97 -16.44 -3.82
N ALA A 60 6.94 -17.73 -3.46
CA ALA A 60 7.40 -18.81 -4.33
C ALA A 60 6.57 -18.90 -5.62
N GLU A 61 5.25 -18.83 -5.51
CA GLU A 61 4.32 -18.81 -6.65
C GLU A 61 4.56 -17.61 -7.56
N THR A 62 4.73 -16.42 -6.98
CA THR A 62 5.05 -15.20 -7.73
C THR A 62 6.35 -15.36 -8.51
N ALA A 63 7.41 -15.86 -7.86
CA ALA A 63 8.71 -16.06 -8.49
C ALA A 63 8.66 -17.11 -9.61
N ALA A 64 7.95 -18.22 -9.39
CA ALA A 64 7.80 -19.28 -10.38
C ALA A 64 7.06 -18.79 -11.63
N ARG A 65 5.93 -18.07 -11.46
CA ARG A 65 5.16 -17.54 -12.60
C ARG A 65 5.94 -16.49 -13.37
N LEU A 66 6.65 -15.59 -12.68
CA LEU A 66 7.53 -14.61 -13.34
C LEU A 66 8.65 -15.30 -14.12
N ARG A 67 9.28 -16.35 -13.58
CA ARG A 67 10.29 -17.15 -14.27
C ARG A 67 9.73 -17.77 -15.55
N GLN A 68 8.56 -18.41 -15.45
CA GLN A 68 7.88 -19.02 -16.59
C GLN A 68 7.61 -18.00 -17.71
N ILE A 69 7.15 -16.79 -17.36
CA ILE A 69 6.92 -15.72 -18.34
C ILE A 69 8.22 -15.35 -19.06
N ILE A 70 9.31 -15.16 -18.30
CA ILE A 70 10.63 -14.83 -18.84
C ILE A 70 11.16 -15.93 -19.76
N ASP A 71 11.04 -17.19 -19.35
CA ASP A 71 11.53 -18.33 -20.13
C ASP A 71 10.77 -18.48 -21.45
N GLN A 72 9.47 -18.16 -21.47
CA GLN A 72 8.60 -18.26 -22.65
C GLN A 72 8.69 -17.06 -23.59
N HIS A 73 8.87 -15.85 -23.06
CA HIS A 73 8.71 -14.61 -23.83
C HIS A 73 9.97 -13.72 -23.85
N GLY A 74 11.05 -14.18 -23.21
CA GLY A 74 12.29 -13.43 -23.06
C GLY A 74 12.25 -12.41 -21.90
N PRO A 75 13.42 -11.90 -21.48
CA PRO A 75 13.57 -11.11 -20.25
C PRO A 75 12.85 -9.75 -20.24
N ALA A 76 12.46 -9.21 -21.40
CA ALA A 76 11.75 -7.94 -21.51
C ALA A 76 10.22 -8.06 -21.37
N SER A 77 9.69 -9.27 -21.15
CA SER A 77 8.26 -9.54 -21.05
C SER A 77 7.64 -9.17 -19.69
N GLY A 78 8.47 -9.05 -18.65
CA GLY A 78 8.02 -8.65 -17.31
C GLY A 78 7.84 -7.14 -17.18
N GLY A 79 6.80 -6.69 -16.46
CA GLY A 79 6.53 -5.29 -16.21
C GLY A 79 6.00 -5.04 -14.81
N LEU A 80 6.39 -3.90 -14.21
CA LEU A 80 5.80 -3.39 -12.98
C LEU A 80 4.85 -2.25 -13.33
N LEU A 81 3.55 -2.46 -13.14
CA LEU A 81 2.59 -1.36 -13.25
C LEU A 81 2.82 -0.41 -12.09
N ARG A 82 3.43 0.74 -12.37
CA ARG A 82 3.47 1.85 -11.41
C ARG A 82 2.13 2.58 -11.46
N PRO A 83 1.55 2.95 -10.31
CA PRO A 83 0.48 3.93 -10.31
C PRO A 83 0.97 5.21 -11.02
N PRO A 84 0.08 5.95 -11.69
CA PRO A 84 0.47 7.22 -12.29
C PRO A 84 1.13 8.09 -11.22
N ALA A 85 2.29 8.65 -11.55
CA ALA A 85 2.85 9.72 -10.74
C ALA A 85 1.86 10.90 -10.86
N SER A 86 1.00 11.08 -9.86
CA SER A 86 0.15 12.26 -9.78
C SER A 86 1.05 13.49 -9.67
N CYS A 87 0.88 14.46 -10.58
CA CYS A 87 1.42 15.81 -10.49
C CYS A 87 0.93 16.53 -9.22
#